data_AF-A0AAD9KS31-F1
#
_entry.id   AF-A0AAD9KS31-F1
#
_cell.length_a   1.000
_cell.length_b   1.000
_cell.length_c   1.000
_cell.angle_alpha   90.00
_cell.angle_beta   90.00
_cell.angle_gamma   90.00
#
_symmetry.space_group_name_H-M   'P 1'
#
loop_
_entity.id
_entity.type
_entity.pdbx_description
1 polymer ?
#
loop_
_entity_poly.entity_id
_entity_poly.type
_entity_poly.pdbx_seq_one_letter_code
_entity_poly.pdbx_strand_id
1 'polypeptide(L)'
;MDFNKLFQADETKVGALLPDMDRLLRKLMKFVTLRLLRGQTDLCEVKFDLRENQHDDTTVAIGMAARTFMDEEDFGPAQQAKFICEVRRFYTAVLQKMVQHFPFGDTSFVSK
;
A
#
# COMPACT_ATOMS: atom_id res chain seq x y z
N MET A 1 11.51 -5.87 -19.27
CA MET A 1 12.39 -6.51 -18.27
C MET A 1 11.53 -6.80 -17.04
N ASP A 2 11.66 -7.97 -16.42
CA ASP A 2 10.82 -8.43 -15.30
C ASP A 2 11.16 -7.67 -14.01
N PHE A 3 10.16 -7.14 -13.30
CA PHE A 3 10.30 -6.38 -12.05
C PHE A 3 11.17 -7.12 -11.03
N ASN A 4 11.00 -8.45 -10.94
CA ASN A 4 11.77 -9.28 -10.03
C ASN A 4 13.27 -9.31 -10.36
N LYS A 5 13.65 -9.30 -11.64
CA LYS A 5 15.06 -9.26 -12.06
C LYS A 5 15.71 -7.90 -11.79
N LEU A 6 14.93 -6.83 -11.87
CA LEU A 6 15.37 -5.45 -11.59
C LEU A 6 15.54 -5.19 -10.09
N PHE A 7 14.64 -5.71 -9.26
CA PHE A 7 14.72 -5.58 -7.80
C PHE A 7 15.89 -6.33 -7.17
N GLN A 8 16.41 -7.38 -7.84
CA GLN A 8 17.50 -8.24 -7.36
C GLN A 8 18.89 -7.86 -7.91
N ALA A 9 19.00 -6.82 -8.74
CA ALA A 9 20.30 -6.41 -9.30
C ALA A 9 21.08 -5.53 -8.31
N ASP A 10 22.40 -5.76 -8.20
CA ASP A 10 23.33 -5.05 -7.29
C ASP A 10 23.63 -3.58 -7.68
N GLU A 11 22.97 -3.08 -8.72
CA GLU A 11 23.07 -1.70 -9.17
C GLU A 11 21.93 -0.88 -8.55
N THR A 12 22.25 0.31 -8.02
CA THR A 12 21.26 1.24 -7.45
C THR A 12 20.33 1.78 -8.55
N LYS A 13 19.29 1.02 -8.90
CA LYS A 13 18.29 1.36 -9.95
C LYS A 13 17.10 2.15 -9.42
N VAL A 14 17.26 2.87 -8.31
CA VAL A 14 16.19 3.65 -7.66
C VAL A 14 15.48 4.57 -8.67
N GLY A 15 16.22 5.20 -9.58
CA GLY A 15 15.67 6.00 -10.68
C GLY A 15 14.73 5.24 -11.64
N ALA A 16 15.04 3.98 -11.96
CA ALA A 16 14.19 3.15 -12.81
C ALA A 16 12.99 2.54 -12.05
N LEU A 17 13.14 2.33 -10.74
CA LEU A 17 12.08 1.79 -9.87
C LEU A 17 11.09 2.87 -9.41
N LEU A 18 11.47 4.15 -9.47
CA LEU A 18 10.65 5.29 -9.05
C LEU A 18 9.24 5.28 -9.65
N PRO A 19 9.05 5.17 -10.97
CA PRO A 19 7.71 5.15 -11.56
C PRO A 19 6.84 3.97 -11.08
N ASP A 20 7.44 2.80 -10.89
CA ASP A 20 6.74 1.59 -10.44
C ASP A 20 6.36 1.69 -8.97
N MET A 21 7.26 2.21 -8.14
CA MET A 21 7.03 2.46 -6.71
C MET A 21 5.96 3.52 -6.50
N ASP A 22 5.98 4.59 -7.29
CA ASP A 22 4.94 5.61 -7.33
C ASP A 22 3.57 5.03 -7.69
N ARG A 23 3.55 4.15 -8.71
CA ARG A 23 2.33 3.46 -9.14
C ARG A 23 1.81 2.53 -8.07
N LEU A 24 2.69 1.80 -7.38
CA LEU A 24 2.33 0.90 -6.31
C LEU A 24 1.80 1.68 -5.10
N LEU A 25 2.46 2.77 -4.71
CA LEU A 25 2.04 3.64 -3.62
C LEU A 25 0.62 4.13 -3.89
N ARG A 26 0.35 4.70 -5.07
CA ARG A 26 -1.01 5.16 -5.44
C ARG A 26 -2.08 4.07 -5.35
N LYS A 27 -1.74 2.81 -5.65
CA LYS A 27 -2.68 1.69 -5.52
C LYS A 27 -2.97 1.35 -4.06
N LEU A 28 -1.92 1.26 -3.24
CA LEU A 28 -2.03 0.89 -1.83
C LEU A 28 -2.66 2.01 -0.99
N MET A 29 -2.42 3.27 -1.36
CA MET A 29 -3.01 4.46 -0.72
C MET A 29 -4.54 4.50 -0.79
N LYS A 30 -5.19 3.72 -1.68
CA LYS A 30 -6.65 3.55 -1.71
C LYS A 30 -7.22 2.90 -0.43
N PHE A 31 -6.35 2.41 0.45
CA PHE A 31 -6.68 1.92 1.77
C PHE A 31 -7.10 3.02 2.75
N VAL A 32 -6.54 4.22 2.62
CA VAL A 32 -6.79 5.34 3.53
C VAL A 32 -7.71 6.39 2.91
N THR A 33 -8.40 7.12 3.78
CA THR A 33 -9.38 8.12 3.36
C THR A 33 -8.71 9.34 2.72
N LEU A 34 -9.37 9.93 1.71
CA LEU A 34 -8.86 11.15 1.06
C LEU A 34 -8.71 12.33 2.06
N ARG A 35 -9.53 12.36 3.12
CA ARG A 35 -9.44 13.37 4.19
C ARG A 35 -8.07 13.37 4.85
N LEU A 36 -7.48 12.19 5.07
CA LEU A 36 -6.14 12.06 5.66
C LEU A 36 -5.08 12.74 4.79
N LEU A 37 -5.23 12.67 3.48
CA LEU A 37 -4.23 13.16 2.51
C LEU A 37 -4.39 14.64 2.19
N ARG A 38 -5.59 15.20 2.43
CA ARG A 38 -5.82 16.63 2.24
C ARG A 38 -5.03 17.44 3.27
N GLY A 39 -4.02 18.14 2.80
CA GLY A 39 -3.18 19.03 3.61
C GLY A 39 -1.87 18.42 4.11
N GLN A 40 -1.62 17.14 3.81
CA GLN A 40 -0.34 16.51 4.16
C GLN A 40 0.71 16.88 3.10
N THR A 41 1.82 17.46 3.56
CA THR A 41 2.96 17.83 2.71
C THR A 41 4.03 16.75 2.73
N ASP A 42 4.11 16.00 3.84
CA ASP A 42 5.00 14.86 4.00
C ASP A 42 4.18 13.60 4.33
N LEU A 43 4.34 12.56 3.52
CA LEU A 43 3.67 11.28 3.74
C LEU A 43 4.29 10.53 4.94
N CYS A 44 5.52 10.84 5.35
CA CYS A 44 6.20 10.17 6.47
C CYS A 44 5.51 10.46 7.81
N GLU A 45 4.81 11.57 7.92
CA GLU A 45 4.08 11.99 9.12
C GLU A 45 2.66 11.38 9.20
N VAL A 46 2.22 10.70 8.13
CA VAL A 46 0.87 10.14 8.05
C VAL A 46 0.74 8.90 8.93
N LYS A 47 -0.23 8.93 9.84
CA LYS A 47 -0.57 7.81 10.73
C LYS A 47 -1.51 6.83 10.03
N PHE A 48 -0.93 5.89 9.28
CA PHE A 48 -1.63 4.86 8.51
C PHE A 48 -2.27 3.75 9.38
N ASP A 49 -1.89 3.64 10.64
CA ASP A 49 -2.33 2.62 11.60
C ASP A 49 -3.63 3.00 12.32
N LEU A 50 -4.00 4.28 12.34
CA LEU A 50 -5.22 4.78 12.95
C LEU A 50 -6.48 4.40 12.15
N ARG A 51 -7.48 3.81 12.82
CA ARG A 51 -8.66 3.25 12.15
C ARG A 51 -9.53 4.32 11.48
N GLU A 52 -9.63 5.50 12.08
CA GLU A 52 -10.35 6.68 11.58
C GLU A 52 -9.76 7.27 10.29
N ASN A 53 -8.52 6.88 9.97
CA ASN A 53 -7.82 7.28 8.76
C ASN A 53 -8.02 6.28 7.62
N GLN A 54 -8.59 5.11 7.90
CA GLN A 54 -8.75 4.01 6.95
C GLN A 54 -10.20 3.89 6.47
N HIS A 55 -10.39 3.39 5.24
CA HIS A 55 -11.72 3.05 4.74
C HIS A 55 -12.38 1.93 5.56
N ASP A 56 -13.70 1.81 5.48
CA ASP A 56 -14.47 0.75 6.15
C ASP A 56 -14.27 -0.63 5.57
N ASP A 57 -14.57 -1.67 6.35
CA ASP A 57 -14.32 -3.08 6.00
C ASP A 57 -14.99 -3.48 4.67
N THR A 58 -16.16 -2.91 4.38
CA THR A 58 -16.88 -3.10 3.11
C THR A 58 -16.18 -2.44 1.92
N THR A 59 -15.36 -1.42 2.18
CA THR A 59 -14.70 -0.56 1.19
C THR A 59 -13.23 -0.90 1.00
N VAL A 60 -12.58 -1.57 1.97
CA VAL A 60 -11.20 -2.03 1.82
C VAL A 60 -11.08 -2.95 0.60
N ALA A 61 -10.17 -2.58 -0.30
CA ALA A 61 -9.88 -3.35 -1.50
C ALA A 61 -9.10 -4.62 -1.14
N ILE A 62 -9.80 -5.71 -0.88
CA ILE A 62 -9.20 -7.04 -0.66
C ILE A 62 -9.17 -7.90 -1.94
N GLY A 63 -9.78 -7.40 -3.02
CA GLY A 63 -9.87 -8.07 -4.32
C GLY A 63 -11.03 -9.08 -4.40
N MET A 64 -11.56 -9.29 -5.62
CA MET A 64 -12.66 -10.23 -5.85
C MET A 64 -12.28 -11.67 -5.50
N ALA A 65 -11.08 -12.10 -5.86
CA ALA A 65 -10.62 -13.46 -5.58
C ALA A 65 -10.59 -13.78 -4.07
N ALA A 66 -10.16 -12.83 -3.22
CA ALA A 66 -10.19 -13.02 -1.77
C ALA A 66 -11.61 -13.08 -1.22
N ARG A 67 -12.53 -12.27 -1.77
CA ARG A 67 -13.96 -12.32 -1.40
C ARG A 67 -14.57 -13.67 -1.76
N THR A 68 -14.36 -14.11 -3.01
CA THR A 68 -14.82 -15.42 -3.48
C THR A 68 -14.26 -16.56 -2.63
N PHE A 69 -12.97 -16.53 -2.29
CA PHE A 69 -12.38 -17.52 -1.40
C PHE A 69 -13.03 -17.55 -0.02
N MET A 70 -13.28 -16.38 0.60
CA MET A 70 -13.97 -16.33 1.90
C MET A 70 -15.41 -16.86 1.82
N ASP A 71 -16.09 -16.62 0.70
CA ASP A 71 -17.45 -17.11 0.47
C ASP A 71 -17.47 -18.64 0.23
N GLU A 72 -16.52 -19.16 -0.56
CA GLU A 72 -16.36 -20.60 -0.84
C GLU A 72 -16.01 -21.41 0.41
N GLU A 73 -15.19 -20.85 1.29
CA GLU A 73 -14.78 -21.46 2.56
C GLU A 73 -15.77 -21.17 3.71
N ASP A 74 -16.92 -20.54 3.42
CA ASP A 74 -17.99 -20.21 4.38
C ASP A 74 -17.48 -19.48 5.63
N PHE A 75 -16.67 -18.43 5.44
CA PHE A 75 -16.12 -17.67 6.55
C PHE A 75 -17.24 -17.03 7.37
N GLY A 76 -17.30 -17.38 8.65
CA GLY A 76 -18.18 -16.71 9.60
C GLY A 76 -17.75 -15.25 9.86
N PRO A 77 -18.64 -14.41 10.45
CA PRO A 77 -18.37 -12.98 10.67
C PRO A 77 -17.06 -12.68 11.41
N ALA A 78 -16.69 -13.51 12.40
CA ALA A 78 -15.45 -13.35 13.15
C ALA A 78 -14.20 -13.66 12.31
N GLN A 79 -14.26 -14.64 11.41
CA GLN A 79 -13.16 -14.98 10.51
C GLN A 79 -12.98 -13.90 9.44
N GLN A 80 -14.07 -13.38 8.87
CA GLN A 80 -14.02 -12.25 7.94
C GLN A 80 -13.40 -11.02 8.59
N ALA A 81 -13.84 -10.67 9.81
CA ALA A 81 -13.28 -9.54 10.56
C ALA A 81 -11.77 -9.73 10.82
N LYS A 82 -11.34 -10.94 11.19
CA LYS A 82 -9.92 -11.26 11.37
C LYS A 82 -9.14 -11.14 10.07
N PHE A 83 -9.67 -11.66 8.96
CA PHE A 83 -9.03 -11.57 7.65
C PHE A 83 -8.83 -10.11 7.23
N ILE A 84 -9.88 -9.30 7.35
CA ILE A 84 -9.81 -7.87 7.02
C ILE A 84 -8.81 -7.17 7.94
N CYS A 85 -8.77 -7.49 9.23
CA CYS A 85 -7.77 -6.96 10.17
C CYS A 85 -6.33 -7.26 9.71
N GLU A 86 -6.04 -8.48 9.24
CA GLU A 86 -4.72 -8.81 8.73
C GLU A 86 -4.40 -8.08 7.41
N VAL A 87 -5.38 -7.90 6.52
CA VAL A 87 -5.18 -7.08 5.31
C VAL A 87 -4.85 -5.62 5.67
N ARG A 88 -5.51 -5.06 6.70
CA ARG A 88 -5.20 -3.71 7.20
C ARG A 88 -3.76 -3.63 7.68
N ARG A 89 -3.33 -4.59 8.51
CA ARG A 89 -1.95 -4.66 9.01
C ARG A 89 -0.94 -4.74 7.88
N PHE A 90 -1.22 -5.55 6.86
CA PHE A 90 -0.39 -5.63 5.66
C PHE A 90 -0.28 -4.28 4.95
N TYR A 91 -1.40 -3.61 4.67
CA TYR A 91 -1.38 -2.30 4.00
C TYR A 91 -0.65 -1.23 4.82
N THR A 92 -0.89 -1.16 6.13
CA THR A 92 -0.17 -0.25 7.02
C THR A 92 1.33 -0.50 6.98
N ALA A 93 1.78 -1.74 7.13
CA ALA A 93 3.19 -2.10 7.14
C ALA A 93 3.88 -1.77 5.81
N VAL A 94 3.24 -2.09 4.68
CA VAL A 94 3.80 -1.80 3.36
C VAL A 94 3.86 -0.29 3.11
N LEU A 95 2.80 0.47 3.42
CA LEU A 95 2.79 1.92 3.23
C LEU A 95 3.86 2.61 4.09
N GLN A 96 3.96 2.26 5.37
CA GLN A 96 4.99 2.80 6.26
C GLN A 96 6.39 2.49 5.73
N LYS A 97 6.65 1.24 5.34
CA LYS A 97 7.95 0.84 4.79
C LYS A 97 8.27 1.58 3.49
N MET A 98 7.31 1.70 2.58
CA MET A 98 7.51 2.40 1.31
C MET A 98 7.86 3.85 1.56
N VAL A 99 7.05 4.56 2.36
CA VAL A 99 7.20 6.00 2.58
C VAL A 99 8.48 6.33 3.36
N GLN A 100 8.89 5.49 4.32
CA GLN A 100 10.11 5.72 5.10
C GLN A 100 11.41 5.47 4.31
N HIS A 101 11.39 4.57 3.33
CA HIS A 101 12.62 4.10 2.69
C HIS A 101 12.75 4.52 1.23
N PHE A 102 11.67 4.93 0.58
CA PHE A 102 11.69 5.30 -0.82
C PHE A 102 11.65 6.83 -0.98
N PRO A 103 12.52 7.44 -1.80
CA PRO A 103 12.64 8.89 -1.90
C PRO A 103 11.53 9.47 -2.79
N PHE A 104 10.28 9.37 -2.33
CA PHE A 104 9.13 9.91 -3.04
C PHE A 104 9.24 11.43 -3.19
N GLY A 105 9.06 11.94 -4.41
CA GLY A 105 9.16 13.37 -4.70
C GLY A 105 10.58 13.92 -4.82
N ASP A 106 11.62 13.10 -4.60
CA ASP A 106 13.00 13.50 -4.84
C ASP A 106 13.32 13.44 -6.34
N THR A 107 13.55 14.62 -6.93
CA THR A 107 13.88 14.75 -8.35
C THR A 107 15.33 14.39 -8.66
N SER A 108 16.17 14.16 -7.65
CA SER A 108 17.60 13.85 -7.78
C SER A 108 17.86 12.51 -8.48
N PHE A 109 16.87 11.61 -8.49
CA PHE A 109 16.97 10.27 -9.07
C PHE A 109 16.26 10.12 -10.42
N VAL A 110 15.63 11.18 -10.93
CA VAL A 110 15.05 11.19 -12.28
C VAL A 110 16.17 11.45 -13.27
N SER A 111 16.54 10.43 -14.05
CA SER A 111 17.51 10.60 -15.13
C SER A 111 16.96 11.61 -16.15
N LYS A 112 17.75 12.65 -16.46
CA LYS A 112 17.49 13.56 -17.58
C LYS A 112 17.51 12.82 -18.90
#